data_AF-A0A644XA72-F1
#
_entry.id   AF-A0A644XA72-F1
#
_cell.length_a   1.000
_cell.length_b   1.000
_cell.length_c   1.000
_cell.angle_alpha   90.00
_cell.angle_beta   90.00
_cell.angle_gamma   90.00
#
_symmetry.space_group_name_H-M   'P 1'
#
loop_
_entity.id
_entity.type
_entity.pdbx_description
1 polymer ?
#
loop_
_entity_poly.entity_id
_entity_poly.type
_entity_poly.pdbx_seq_one_letter_code
_entity_poly.pdbx_strand_id
1 'polypeptide(L)'
;MNEAVLTGHYQKRGFSNEITLQAVAFVQALETHLQAAGSSLETASVNEIRAYIRLLMKQEGLSLEHLLALARYFYLTGRNEIYIYFTSLLGGEGVVVSISERLAESVGASEAERVLEGLEHPPLGSEPADFPAFTKALMERLESSLPEETVQCVLAGNNHGIPAAAFEEAKALYAASASMDEFLLAYHEKQVAELQHHCDTNTVWYEQSITQEVVDFVAANQEIQSAVREGDVLYTTKIPYDPAQYLAETDPVKKRYYACHCPFVREAILAGSPAVSENWCYCSGGFVKYPYEVILGRSLHVKMLQSVLRGDPVCRFAIDIAEA
;
A
#
# COMPACT_ATOMS: atom_id res chain seq x y z
N MET A 1 -15.11 -15.17 20.47
CA MET A 1 -14.04 -14.17 20.32
C MET A 1 -12.99 -14.35 21.41
N ASN A 2 -11.70 -14.22 21.08
CA ASN A 2 -10.63 -14.10 22.08
C ASN A 2 -10.41 -12.63 22.49
N GLU A 3 -11.23 -12.14 23.42
CA GLU A 3 -11.24 -10.73 23.85
C GLU A 3 -9.89 -10.26 24.43
N ALA A 4 -9.24 -11.11 25.21
CA ALA A 4 -8.00 -10.79 25.92
C ALA A 4 -6.87 -10.40 24.97
N VAL A 5 -6.84 -11.01 23.78
CA VAL A 5 -5.83 -10.73 22.76
C VAL A 5 -5.99 -9.32 22.18
N LEU A 6 -7.22 -8.92 21.86
CA LEU A 6 -7.48 -7.58 21.32
C LEU A 6 -7.31 -6.50 22.38
N THR A 7 -7.85 -6.70 23.58
CA THR A 7 -7.72 -5.74 24.69
C THR A 7 -6.26 -5.56 25.11
N GLY A 8 -5.50 -6.64 25.26
CA GLY A 8 -4.07 -6.61 25.55
C GLY A 8 -3.27 -5.86 24.47
N HIS A 9 -3.60 -6.04 23.19
CA HIS A 9 -2.97 -5.30 22.10
C HIS A 9 -3.24 -3.80 22.20
N TYR A 10 -4.50 -3.40 22.44
CA TYR A 10 -4.87 -2.00 22.51
C TYR A 10 -4.22 -1.28 23.69
N GLN A 11 -4.21 -1.93 24.86
CA GLN A 11 -3.55 -1.41 26.06
C GLN A 11 -2.04 -1.24 25.85
N LYS A 12 -1.37 -2.22 25.24
CA LYS A 12 0.06 -2.15 24.93
C LYS A 12 0.41 -0.97 24.01
N ARG A 13 -0.53 -0.57 23.13
CA ARG A 13 -0.37 0.57 22.23
C ARG A 13 -0.88 1.89 22.81
N GLY A 14 -1.31 1.91 24.06
CA GLY A 14 -1.73 3.12 24.77
C GLY A 14 -3.10 3.65 24.36
N PHE A 15 -3.96 2.85 23.73
CA PHE A 15 -5.33 3.26 23.45
C PHE A 15 -6.14 3.41 24.74
N SER A 16 -7.11 4.32 24.74
CA SER A 16 -8.01 4.52 25.89
C SER A 16 -8.91 3.30 26.12
N ASN A 17 -9.45 3.19 27.33
CA ASN A 17 -10.42 2.14 27.65
C ASN A 17 -11.68 2.23 26.77
N GLU A 18 -12.13 3.45 26.45
CA GLU A 18 -13.28 3.69 25.58
C GLU A 18 -13.06 3.13 24.17
N ILE A 19 -11.92 3.47 23.54
CA ILE A 19 -11.55 2.97 22.22
C ILE A 19 -11.40 1.44 22.24
N THR A 20 -10.86 0.90 23.33
CA THR A 20 -10.68 -0.55 23.50
C THR A 20 -12.03 -1.27 23.58
N LEU A 21 -12.97 -0.76 24.39
CA LEU A 21 -14.31 -1.32 24.50
C LEU A 21 -15.08 -1.23 23.18
N GLN A 22 -14.93 -0.13 22.46
CA GLN A 22 -15.53 0.05 21.14
C GLN A 22 -15.00 -0.98 20.13
N ALA A 23 -13.67 -1.18 20.08
CA ALA A 23 -13.07 -2.19 19.21
C ALA A 23 -13.55 -3.61 19.53
N VAL A 24 -13.69 -3.94 20.82
CA VAL A 24 -14.27 -5.22 21.27
C VAL A 24 -15.73 -5.35 20.79
N ALA A 25 -16.54 -4.32 20.94
CA ALA A 25 -17.93 -4.33 20.50
C ALA A 25 -18.07 -4.56 18.98
N PHE A 26 -17.17 -4.00 18.17
CA PHE A 26 -17.15 -4.22 16.72
C PHE A 26 -16.88 -5.68 16.36
N VAL A 27 -15.93 -6.33 17.02
CA VAL A 27 -15.62 -7.74 16.78
C VAL A 27 -16.76 -8.65 17.29
N GLN A 28 -17.38 -8.33 18.44
CA GLN A 28 -18.55 -9.06 18.96
C GLN A 28 -19.76 -8.95 18.02
N ALA A 29 -19.97 -7.79 17.40
CA ALA A 29 -21.04 -7.60 16.42
C ALA A 29 -20.84 -8.48 15.18
N LEU A 30 -19.61 -8.56 14.67
CA LEU A 30 -19.26 -9.50 13.59
C LEU A 30 -19.46 -10.96 14.04
N GLU A 31 -19.01 -11.34 15.24
CA GLU A 31 -19.20 -12.69 15.76
C GLU A 31 -20.68 -13.08 15.81
N THR A 32 -21.54 -12.18 16.30
CA THR A 32 -22.98 -12.39 16.37
C THR A 32 -23.57 -12.58 14.97
N HIS A 33 -23.13 -11.78 13.99
CA HIS A 33 -23.55 -11.93 12.60
C HIS A 33 -23.15 -13.27 12.00
N LEU A 34 -21.90 -13.70 12.22
CA LEU A 34 -21.39 -14.99 11.75
C LEU A 34 -22.13 -16.16 12.38
N GLN A 35 -22.39 -16.12 13.69
CA GLN A 35 -23.14 -17.16 14.40
C GLN A 35 -24.56 -17.31 13.87
N ALA A 36 -25.24 -16.20 13.54
CA ALA A 36 -26.56 -16.24 12.91
C ALA A 36 -26.55 -16.92 11.53
N ALA A 37 -25.40 -16.92 10.84
CA ALA A 37 -25.19 -17.61 9.57
C ALA A 37 -24.58 -19.03 9.71
N GLY A 38 -24.40 -19.53 10.94
CA GLY A 38 -23.83 -20.86 11.19
C GLY A 38 -22.30 -20.93 11.10
N SER A 39 -21.62 -19.79 11.24
CA SER A 39 -20.16 -19.63 11.16
C SER A 39 -19.60 -19.05 12.47
N SER A 40 -18.28 -18.91 12.58
CA SER A 40 -17.60 -18.29 13.72
C SER A 40 -16.41 -17.46 13.26
N LEU A 41 -15.81 -16.70 14.19
CA LEU A 41 -14.59 -15.94 13.92
C LEU A 41 -13.40 -16.85 13.51
N GLU A 42 -13.44 -18.12 13.88
CA GLU A 42 -12.44 -19.14 13.58
C GLU A 42 -12.69 -19.84 12.24
N THR A 43 -13.94 -19.89 11.75
CA THR A 43 -14.31 -20.61 10.52
C THR A 43 -14.71 -19.71 9.36
N ALA A 44 -14.96 -18.42 9.61
CA ALA A 44 -15.44 -17.49 8.59
C ALA A 44 -14.53 -17.45 7.36
N SER A 45 -15.12 -17.44 6.17
CA SER A 45 -14.43 -17.20 4.92
C SER A 45 -14.28 -15.70 4.65
N VAL A 46 -13.34 -15.32 3.79
CA VAL A 46 -13.21 -13.94 3.28
C VAL A 46 -14.52 -13.44 2.65
N ASN A 47 -15.30 -14.32 2.02
CA ASN A 47 -16.58 -13.96 1.41
C ASN A 47 -17.65 -13.60 2.45
N GLU A 48 -17.68 -14.26 3.60
CA GLU A 48 -18.58 -13.90 4.70
C GLU A 48 -18.20 -12.54 5.29
N ILE A 49 -16.90 -12.28 5.47
CA ILE A 49 -16.41 -10.97 5.93
C ILE A 49 -16.78 -9.88 4.92
N ARG A 50 -16.56 -10.13 3.62
CA ARG A 50 -16.94 -9.20 2.54
C ARG A 50 -18.43 -8.89 2.53
N ALA A 51 -19.27 -9.92 2.74
CA ALA A 51 -20.72 -9.74 2.84
C ALA A 51 -21.10 -8.86 4.04
N TYR A 52 -20.43 -9.04 5.18
CA TYR A 52 -20.63 -8.22 6.37
C TYR A 52 -20.21 -6.75 6.15
N ILE A 53 -19.05 -6.50 5.53
CA ILE A 53 -18.62 -5.13 5.22
C ILE A 53 -19.62 -4.44 4.28
N ARG A 54 -20.09 -5.12 3.24
CA ARG A 54 -21.12 -4.59 2.32
C ARG A 54 -22.45 -4.31 3.03
N LEU A 55 -22.80 -5.08 4.07
CA LEU A 55 -23.97 -4.81 4.90
C LEU A 55 -23.78 -3.52 5.70
N LEU A 56 -22.62 -3.34 6.34
CA LEU A 56 -22.30 -2.14 7.12
C LEU A 56 -22.27 -0.87 6.26
N MET A 57 -21.70 -0.94 5.06
CA MET A 57 -21.69 0.17 4.11
C MET A 57 -23.11 0.64 3.76
N LYS A 58 -24.06 -0.29 3.60
CA LYS A 58 -25.47 0.04 3.30
C LYS A 58 -26.23 0.65 4.48
N GLN A 59 -25.76 0.41 5.70
CA GLN A 59 -26.41 0.86 6.93
C GLN A 59 -25.77 2.14 7.49
N GLU A 60 -24.83 2.76 6.77
CA GLU A 60 -24.03 3.91 7.20
C GLU A 60 -23.28 3.68 8.53
N GLY A 61 -23.04 2.42 8.88
CA GLY A 61 -22.43 2.02 10.15
C GLY A 61 -20.92 1.79 10.10
N LEU A 62 -20.29 1.91 8.92
CA LEU A 62 -18.87 1.60 8.76
C LEU A 62 -17.99 2.83 9.07
N SER A 63 -17.02 2.66 9.97
CA SER A 63 -15.98 3.66 10.24
C SER A 63 -14.58 3.05 10.08
N LEU A 64 -13.55 3.90 10.05
CA LEU A 64 -12.17 3.44 9.96
C LEU A 64 -11.77 2.60 11.17
N GLU A 65 -12.21 2.99 12.36
CA GLU A 65 -11.99 2.26 13.61
C GLU A 65 -12.61 0.86 13.58
N HIS A 66 -13.77 0.70 12.91
CA HIS A 66 -14.36 -0.61 12.69
C HIS A 66 -13.45 -1.51 11.87
N LEU A 67 -13.04 -1.08 10.68
CA LEU A 67 -12.16 -1.85 9.80
C LEU A 67 -10.83 -2.19 10.51
N LEU A 68 -10.24 -1.23 11.21
CA LEU A 68 -8.99 -1.42 11.96
C LEU A 68 -9.16 -2.43 13.11
N ALA A 69 -10.27 -2.39 13.86
CA ALA A 69 -10.52 -3.33 14.94
C ALA A 69 -10.64 -4.78 14.41
N LEU A 70 -11.41 -4.97 13.34
CA LEU A 70 -11.56 -6.27 12.70
C LEU A 70 -10.23 -6.77 12.12
N ALA A 71 -9.51 -5.93 11.38
CA ALA A 71 -8.19 -6.25 10.83
C ALA A 71 -7.21 -6.70 11.92
N ARG A 72 -7.11 -5.93 13.02
CA ARG A 72 -6.25 -6.25 14.16
C ARG A 72 -6.64 -7.57 14.81
N TYR A 73 -7.94 -7.84 14.98
CA TYR A 73 -8.39 -9.10 15.56
C TYR A 73 -7.94 -10.31 14.71
N PHE A 74 -8.16 -10.25 13.39
CA PHE A 74 -7.78 -11.33 12.49
C PHE A 74 -6.26 -11.50 12.36
N TYR A 75 -5.50 -10.40 12.40
CA TYR A 75 -4.03 -10.45 12.51
C TYR A 75 -3.60 -11.19 13.79
N LEU A 76 -4.13 -10.79 14.95
CA LEU A 76 -3.72 -11.34 16.24
C LEU A 76 -4.16 -12.79 16.46
N THR A 77 -5.17 -13.25 15.73
CA THR A 77 -5.67 -14.63 15.79
C THR A 77 -5.14 -15.53 14.68
N GLY A 78 -4.21 -15.03 13.85
CA GLY A 78 -3.56 -15.81 12.80
C GLY A 78 -4.46 -16.14 11.60
N ARG A 79 -5.53 -15.39 11.39
CA ARG A 79 -6.42 -15.49 10.23
C ARG A 79 -5.90 -14.62 9.08
N ASN A 80 -4.71 -14.98 8.59
CA ASN A 80 -3.91 -14.19 7.67
C ASN A 80 -4.68 -13.82 6.39
N GLU A 81 -5.47 -14.73 5.84
CA GLU A 81 -6.27 -14.52 4.64
C GLU A 81 -7.35 -13.43 4.81
N ILE A 82 -7.95 -13.34 6.00
CA ILE A 82 -8.92 -12.28 6.31
C ILE A 82 -8.19 -10.97 6.60
N TYR A 83 -7.06 -11.02 7.31
CA TYR A 83 -6.25 -9.82 7.55
C TYR A 83 -5.80 -9.18 6.24
N ILE A 84 -5.29 -9.96 5.28
CA ILE A 84 -4.89 -9.48 3.94
C ILE A 84 -6.09 -8.88 3.18
N TYR A 85 -7.29 -9.43 3.34
CA TYR A 85 -8.48 -8.78 2.79
C TYR A 85 -8.70 -7.38 3.38
N PHE A 86 -8.56 -7.21 4.70
CA PHE A 86 -8.68 -5.88 5.32
C PHE A 86 -7.59 -4.91 4.88
N THR A 87 -6.34 -5.36 4.67
CA THR A 87 -5.30 -4.48 4.15
C THR A 87 -5.67 -3.96 2.76
N SER A 88 -6.31 -4.79 1.91
CA SER A 88 -6.79 -4.34 0.59
C SER A 88 -7.87 -3.24 0.64
N LEU A 89 -8.65 -3.16 1.73
CA LEU A 89 -9.64 -2.10 1.94
C LEU A 89 -9.00 -0.82 2.50
N LEU A 90 -7.93 -0.96 3.28
CA LEU A 90 -7.26 0.13 3.99
C LEU A 90 -6.11 0.74 3.19
N GLY A 91 -5.54 0.02 2.21
CA GLY A 91 -4.32 0.42 1.51
C GLY A 91 -4.44 1.68 0.65
N GLY A 92 -5.67 2.11 0.33
CA GLY A 92 -5.95 3.37 -0.37
C GLY A 92 -6.34 4.54 0.54
N GLU A 93 -6.53 4.30 1.84
CA GLU A 93 -7.01 5.31 2.78
C GLU A 93 -6.04 6.50 2.85
N GLY A 94 -6.58 7.72 2.78
CA GLY A 94 -5.80 8.96 2.83
C GLY A 94 -5.04 9.34 1.54
N VAL A 95 -4.86 8.43 0.58
CA VAL A 95 -4.07 8.69 -0.64
C VAL A 95 -4.64 9.84 -1.46
N VAL A 96 -5.94 9.85 -1.70
CA VAL A 96 -6.60 10.90 -2.49
C VAL A 96 -6.62 12.24 -1.76
N VAL A 97 -6.77 12.21 -0.42
CA VAL A 97 -6.69 13.43 0.41
C VAL A 97 -5.31 14.06 0.28
N SER A 98 -4.25 13.25 0.43
CA SER A 98 -2.87 13.73 0.28
C SER A 98 -2.59 14.27 -1.12
N ILE A 99 -3.08 13.60 -2.17
CA ILE A 99 -2.98 14.11 -3.56
C ILE A 99 -3.67 15.48 -3.68
N SER A 100 -4.85 15.64 -3.08
CA SER A 100 -5.62 16.89 -3.12
C SER A 100 -4.90 18.04 -2.41
N GLU A 101 -4.32 17.77 -1.24
CA GLU A 101 -3.51 18.74 -0.48
C GLU A 101 -2.28 19.17 -1.29
N ARG A 102 -1.53 18.22 -1.83
CA ARG A 102 -0.35 18.50 -2.68
C ARG A 102 -0.70 19.23 -3.96
N LEU A 103 -1.85 18.92 -4.55
CA LEU A 103 -2.36 19.67 -5.70
C LEU A 103 -2.60 21.13 -5.30
N ALA A 104 -3.26 21.39 -4.17
CA ALA A 104 -3.48 22.74 -3.66
C ALA A 104 -2.17 23.49 -3.34
N GLU A 105 -1.16 22.81 -2.81
CA GLU A 105 0.18 23.38 -2.61
C GLU A 105 0.87 23.74 -3.93
N SER A 106 0.62 22.96 -4.99
CA SER A 106 1.29 23.12 -6.29
C SER A 106 0.65 24.20 -7.17
N VAL A 107 -0.69 24.29 -7.18
CA VAL A 107 -1.43 25.17 -8.12
C VAL A 107 -2.33 26.20 -7.42
N GLY A 108 -2.38 26.17 -6.10
CA GLY A 108 -3.28 26.99 -5.29
C GLY A 108 -4.65 26.34 -5.06
N ALA A 109 -5.25 26.63 -3.90
CA ALA A 109 -6.48 26.00 -3.43
C ALA A 109 -7.67 26.16 -4.41
N SER A 110 -7.85 27.35 -4.99
CA SER A 110 -8.96 27.61 -5.93
C SER A 110 -8.85 26.81 -7.21
N GLU A 111 -7.63 26.58 -7.70
CA GLU A 111 -7.41 25.80 -8.92
C GLU A 111 -7.53 24.30 -8.61
N ALA A 112 -7.00 23.85 -7.47
CA ALA A 112 -7.19 22.47 -7.01
C ALA A 112 -8.67 22.11 -6.84
N GLU A 113 -9.46 22.99 -6.22
CA GLU A 113 -10.91 22.80 -6.08
C GLU A 113 -11.59 22.67 -7.45
N ARG A 114 -11.24 23.55 -8.40
CA ARG A 114 -11.76 23.52 -9.78
C ARG A 114 -11.42 22.21 -10.50
N VAL A 115 -10.20 21.70 -10.33
CA VAL A 115 -9.77 20.43 -10.95
C VAL A 115 -10.54 19.25 -10.37
N LEU A 116 -10.77 19.23 -9.06
CA LEU A 116 -11.39 18.12 -8.34
C LEU A 116 -12.93 18.20 -8.28
N GLU A 117 -13.53 19.32 -8.71
CA GLU A 117 -14.97 19.59 -8.59
C GLU A 117 -15.84 18.47 -9.17
N GLY A 118 -16.70 17.86 -8.35
CA GLY A 118 -17.63 16.81 -8.79
C GLY A 118 -16.99 15.44 -9.00
N LEU A 119 -15.77 15.20 -8.52
CA LEU A 119 -15.25 13.84 -8.34
C LEU A 119 -15.90 13.17 -7.12
N GLU A 120 -16.53 12.03 -7.35
CA GLU A 120 -17.09 11.21 -6.27
C GLU A 120 -16.09 10.12 -5.89
N HIS A 121 -15.54 10.23 -4.68
CA HIS A 121 -14.62 9.22 -4.14
C HIS A 121 -15.39 7.96 -3.72
N PRO A 122 -14.89 6.75 -4.04
CA PRO A 122 -15.46 5.51 -3.51
C PRO A 122 -15.52 5.54 -1.98
N PRO A 123 -16.65 5.17 -1.34
CA PRO A 123 -16.77 5.25 0.11
C PRO A 123 -15.81 4.29 0.82
N LEU A 124 -15.55 4.55 2.10
CA LEU A 124 -14.78 3.63 2.95
C LEU A 124 -15.38 2.21 2.89
N GLY A 125 -14.51 1.21 2.76
CA GLY A 125 -14.91 -0.19 2.60
C GLY A 125 -15.16 -0.64 1.15
N SER A 126 -15.08 0.28 0.18
CA SER A 126 -15.05 -0.06 -1.24
C SER A 126 -13.95 -1.07 -1.55
N GLU A 127 -14.26 -2.00 -2.46
CA GLU A 127 -13.30 -3.01 -2.91
C GLU A 127 -12.37 -2.43 -3.99
N PRO A 128 -11.17 -3.01 -4.20
CA PRO A 128 -10.27 -2.58 -5.28
C PRO A 128 -10.94 -2.47 -6.66
N ALA A 129 -12.02 -3.23 -6.91
CA ALA A 129 -12.75 -3.20 -8.17
C ALA A 129 -13.59 -1.92 -8.38
N ASP A 130 -13.86 -1.17 -7.30
CA ASP A 130 -14.68 0.04 -7.34
C ASP A 130 -13.86 1.30 -7.69
N PHE A 131 -12.53 1.25 -7.56
CA PHE A 131 -11.65 2.41 -7.73
C PHE A 131 -11.28 2.78 -9.17
N PRO A 132 -11.10 1.85 -10.14
CA PRO A 132 -10.57 2.20 -11.46
C PRO A 132 -11.33 3.31 -12.21
N ALA A 133 -12.66 3.36 -12.08
CA ALA A 133 -13.48 4.39 -12.72
C ALA A 133 -13.20 5.78 -12.12
N PHE A 134 -13.12 5.86 -10.79
CA PHE A 134 -12.74 7.07 -10.09
C PHE A 134 -11.32 7.51 -10.48
N THR A 135 -10.36 6.58 -10.47
CA THR A 135 -8.96 6.88 -10.79
C THR A 135 -8.78 7.38 -12.21
N LYS A 136 -9.50 6.78 -13.19
CA LYS A 136 -9.54 7.31 -14.55
C LYS A 136 -10.04 8.76 -14.58
N ALA A 137 -11.18 9.04 -13.93
CA ALA A 137 -11.78 10.37 -13.93
C ALA A 137 -10.86 11.42 -13.28
N LEU A 138 -10.19 11.06 -12.19
CA LEU A 138 -9.19 11.91 -11.53
C LEU A 138 -8.01 12.20 -12.46
N MET A 139 -7.44 11.18 -13.10
CA MET A 139 -6.32 11.36 -14.03
C MET A 139 -6.69 12.24 -15.22
N GLU A 140 -7.85 12.02 -15.84
CA GLU A 140 -8.32 12.85 -16.96
C GLU A 140 -8.45 14.33 -16.57
N ARG A 141 -8.87 14.64 -15.35
CA ARG A 141 -8.96 16.02 -14.85
C ARG A 141 -7.60 16.65 -14.60
N LEU A 142 -6.69 15.90 -13.96
CA LEU A 142 -5.32 16.35 -13.72
C LEU A 142 -4.62 16.65 -15.04
N GLU A 143 -4.64 15.71 -15.98
CA GLU A 143 -3.90 15.79 -17.25
C GLU A 143 -4.52 16.79 -18.24
N SER A 144 -5.82 17.06 -18.18
CA SER A 144 -6.46 18.08 -19.01
C SER A 144 -6.29 19.51 -18.46
N SER A 145 -6.00 19.64 -17.16
CA SER A 145 -5.91 20.94 -16.50
C SER A 145 -4.48 21.41 -16.26
N LEU A 146 -3.51 20.49 -16.19
CA LEU A 146 -2.17 20.77 -15.69
C LEU A 146 -1.09 20.28 -16.66
N PRO A 147 0.08 20.94 -16.69
CA PRO A 147 1.26 20.38 -17.34
C PRO A 147 1.63 19.01 -16.75
N GLU A 148 2.11 18.11 -17.61
CA GLU A 148 2.48 16.74 -17.20
C GLU A 148 3.47 16.73 -16.03
N GLU A 149 4.47 17.61 -16.04
CA GLU A 149 5.46 17.72 -14.96
C GLU A 149 4.80 18.04 -13.60
N THR A 150 3.78 18.91 -13.59
CA THR A 150 3.01 19.22 -12.38
C THR A 150 2.22 18.00 -11.90
N VAL A 151 1.57 17.27 -12.81
CA VAL A 151 0.83 16.03 -12.49
C VAL A 151 1.78 15.00 -11.87
N GLN A 152 2.93 14.76 -12.51
CA GLN A 152 3.92 13.81 -12.03
C GLN A 152 4.50 14.25 -10.66
N CYS A 153 4.74 15.53 -10.44
CA CYS A 153 5.24 16.06 -9.15
C CYS A 153 4.23 15.88 -8.00
N VAL A 154 2.94 16.15 -8.26
CA VAL A 154 1.86 15.91 -7.29
C VAL A 154 1.78 14.42 -6.94
N LEU A 155 1.78 13.56 -7.96
CA LEU A 155 1.68 12.10 -7.79
C LEU A 155 2.94 11.50 -7.14
N ALA A 156 4.14 12.02 -7.43
CA ALA A 156 5.41 11.51 -6.89
C ALA A 156 5.73 11.97 -5.45
N GLY A 157 4.71 12.32 -4.68
CA GLY A 157 4.83 12.63 -3.25
C GLY A 157 4.71 11.42 -2.33
N ASN A 158 4.87 11.67 -1.04
CA ASN A 158 4.51 10.73 0.03
C ASN A 158 2.98 10.70 0.23
N ASN A 159 2.24 10.24 -0.79
CA ASN A 159 0.77 10.28 -0.77
C ASN A 159 0.15 9.27 0.22
N HIS A 160 0.92 8.29 0.67
CA HIS A 160 0.51 7.36 1.72
C HIS A 160 0.71 7.94 3.13
N GLY A 161 1.23 9.16 3.27
CA GLY A 161 1.41 9.82 4.56
C GLY A 161 2.34 9.08 5.51
N ILE A 162 3.32 8.33 4.97
CA ILE A 162 4.26 7.56 5.80
C ILE A 162 5.07 8.55 6.64
N PRO A 163 5.08 8.45 7.98
CA PRO A 163 5.86 9.39 8.78
C PRO A 163 7.36 9.16 8.56
N ALA A 164 8.15 10.24 8.52
CA ALA A 164 9.61 10.15 8.41
C ALA A 164 10.23 9.27 9.52
N ALA A 165 9.59 9.22 10.70
CA ALA A 165 9.97 8.36 11.81
C ALA A 165 10.02 6.86 11.46
N ALA A 166 9.27 6.42 10.43
CA ALA A 166 9.31 5.04 9.94
C ALA A 166 10.67 4.67 9.31
N PHE A 167 11.48 5.66 8.93
CA PHE A 167 12.78 5.48 8.27
C PHE A 167 13.97 5.82 9.17
N GLU A 168 13.78 6.03 10.47
CA GLU A 168 14.88 6.37 11.39
C GLU A 168 15.95 5.27 11.45
N GLU A 169 15.55 4.00 11.35
CA GLU A 169 16.52 2.91 11.34
C GLU A 169 17.33 2.87 10.03
N ALA A 170 16.69 3.13 8.89
CA ALA A 170 17.37 3.28 7.60
C ALA A 170 18.33 4.48 7.63
N LYS A 171 17.93 5.58 8.26
CA LYS A 171 18.74 6.78 8.48
C LYS A 171 19.96 6.52 9.35
N ALA A 172 19.79 5.77 10.44
CA ALA A 172 20.91 5.35 11.27
C ALA A 172 21.87 4.44 10.51
N LEU A 173 21.35 3.50 9.70
CA LEU A 173 22.16 2.61 8.88
C LEU A 173 22.97 3.38 7.83
N TYR A 174 22.36 4.34 7.13
CA TYR A 174 23.05 5.19 6.17
C TYR A 174 24.14 6.03 6.82
N ALA A 175 23.86 6.65 7.97
CA ALA A 175 24.84 7.44 8.71
C ALA A 175 26.05 6.63 9.21
N ALA A 176 25.87 5.32 9.41
CA ALA A 176 26.93 4.39 9.79
C ALA A 176 27.70 3.79 8.60
N SER A 177 27.20 3.95 7.37
CA SER A 177 27.79 3.39 6.16
C SER A 177 28.84 4.35 5.59
N ALA A 178 29.94 3.83 5.00
CA ALA A 178 30.97 4.68 4.41
C ALA A 178 30.57 5.26 3.04
N SER A 179 29.55 4.69 2.40
CA SER A 179 29.04 5.12 1.10
C SER A 179 27.57 4.75 0.90
N MET A 180 26.93 5.36 -0.11
CA MET A 180 25.59 4.97 -0.56
C MET A 180 25.55 3.48 -0.96
N ASP A 181 26.57 2.97 -1.64
CA ASP A 181 26.59 1.57 -2.12
C ASP A 181 26.64 0.57 -0.95
N GLU A 182 27.44 0.88 0.08
CA GLU A 182 27.51 0.07 1.29
C GLU A 182 26.19 0.10 2.06
N PHE A 183 25.55 1.27 2.17
CA PHE A 183 24.22 1.40 2.74
C PHE A 183 23.19 0.55 1.99
N LEU A 184 23.13 0.65 0.67
CA LEU A 184 22.15 -0.06 -0.15
C LEU A 184 22.29 -1.58 -0.03
N LEU A 185 23.53 -2.09 0.03
CA LEU A 185 23.82 -3.50 0.25
C LEU A 185 23.35 -3.94 1.64
N ALA A 186 23.76 -3.23 2.70
CA ALA A 186 23.37 -3.56 4.07
C ALA A 186 21.85 -3.45 4.29
N TYR A 187 21.20 -2.46 3.67
CA TYR A 187 19.75 -2.29 3.71
C TYR A 187 19.05 -3.47 3.02
N HIS A 188 19.54 -3.90 1.85
CA HIS A 188 18.99 -5.06 1.16
C HIS A 188 19.13 -6.36 1.97
N GLU A 189 20.32 -6.63 2.54
CA GLU A 189 20.55 -7.80 3.39
C GLU A 189 19.57 -7.84 4.57
N LYS A 190 19.32 -6.67 5.19
CA LYS A 190 18.34 -6.55 6.26
C LYS A 190 16.91 -6.82 5.78
N GLN A 191 16.51 -6.28 4.63
CA GLN A 191 15.18 -6.56 4.09
C GLN A 191 14.99 -8.04 3.73
N VAL A 192 16.01 -8.70 3.20
CA VAL A 192 15.98 -10.16 2.95
C VAL A 192 15.85 -10.94 4.26
N ALA A 193 16.57 -10.54 5.31
CA ALA A 193 16.45 -11.16 6.63
C ALA A 193 15.06 -10.98 7.26
N GLU A 194 14.44 -9.80 7.07
CA GLU A 194 13.05 -9.55 7.49
C GLU A 194 12.07 -10.48 6.75
N LEU A 195 12.22 -10.63 5.42
CA LEU A 195 11.41 -11.55 4.63
C LEU A 195 11.59 -13.00 5.10
N GLN A 196 12.82 -13.43 5.38
CA GLN A 196 13.11 -14.76 5.91
C GLN A 196 12.41 -14.97 7.27
N HIS A 197 12.42 -13.98 8.15
CA HIS A 197 11.72 -14.06 9.44
C HIS A 197 10.21 -14.28 9.25
N HIS A 198 9.57 -13.55 8.34
CA HIS A 198 8.15 -13.73 8.02
C HIS A 198 7.86 -15.10 7.40
N CYS A 199 8.75 -15.60 6.53
CA CYS A 199 8.70 -16.95 5.98
C CYS A 199 8.76 -18.02 7.08
N ASP A 200 9.77 -17.95 7.96
CA ASP A 200 10.02 -18.94 9.01
C ASP A 200 8.90 -18.98 10.08
N THR A 201 8.30 -17.83 10.36
CA THR A 201 7.27 -17.68 11.41
C THR A 201 5.84 -17.77 10.88
N ASN A 202 5.66 -17.85 9.56
CA ASN A 202 4.34 -17.83 8.90
C ASN A 202 3.49 -16.61 9.33
N THR A 203 4.13 -15.45 9.42
CA THR A 203 3.48 -14.17 9.73
C THR A 203 3.35 -13.33 8.47
N VAL A 204 2.36 -12.43 8.44
CA VAL A 204 2.13 -11.54 7.29
C VAL A 204 3.17 -10.41 7.29
N TRP A 205 3.86 -10.24 6.17
CA TRP A 205 4.72 -9.09 5.88
C TRP A 205 3.89 -8.02 5.16
N TYR A 206 3.46 -7.00 5.90
CA TYR A 206 2.48 -5.99 5.49
C TYR A 206 1.17 -6.60 4.96
N GLU A 207 1.11 -6.88 3.66
CA GLU A 207 -0.08 -7.35 2.94
C GLU A 207 0.14 -8.74 2.33
N GLN A 208 1.27 -9.39 2.64
CA GLN A 208 1.76 -10.56 1.91
C GLN A 208 2.15 -11.70 2.84
N SER A 209 1.88 -12.93 2.39
CA SER A 209 2.54 -14.11 2.94
C SER A 209 3.83 -14.36 2.15
N ILE A 210 4.92 -14.69 2.86
CA ILE A 210 6.24 -14.87 2.25
C ILE A 210 6.59 -16.35 2.24
N THR A 211 7.02 -16.84 1.08
CA THR A 211 7.55 -18.20 0.90
C THR A 211 9.06 -18.15 0.72
N GLN A 212 9.75 -19.28 0.88
CA GLN A 212 11.20 -19.33 0.64
C GLN A 212 11.56 -18.91 -0.79
N GLU A 213 10.75 -19.29 -1.78
CA GLU A 213 10.96 -18.89 -3.18
C GLU A 213 10.91 -17.37 -3.35
N VAL A 214 10.08 -16.67 -2.57
CA VAL A 214 10.02 -15.20 -2.56
C VAL A 214 11.28 -14.62 -1.91
N VAL A 215 11.76 -15.19 -0.81
CA VAL A 215 13.01 -14.75 -0.17
C VAL A 215 14.18 -14.89 -1.14
N ASP A 216 14.30 -16.04 -1.79
CA ASP A 216 15.37 -16.34 -2.76
C ASP A 216 15.28 -15.41 -3.97
N PHE A 217 14.07 -15.13 -4.46
CA PHE A 217 13.82 -14.18 -5.55
C PHE A 217 14.29 -12.75 -5.21
N VAL A 218 14.00 -12.27 -4.00
CA VAL A 218 14.44 -10.93 -3.56
C VAL A 218 15.96 -10.92 -3.35
N ALA A 219 16.53 -11.93 -2.69
CA ALA A 219 17.96 -12.02 -2.43
C ALA A 219 18.82 -12.06 -3.71
N ALA A 220 18.26 -12.58 -4.81
CA ALA A 220 18.94 -12.61 -6.11
C ALA A 220 18.96 -11.27 -6.84
N ASN A 221 18.25 -10.24 -6.36
CA ASN A 221 18.18 -8.93 -7.02
C ASN A 221 18.10 -7.77 -6.00
N GLN A 222 19.24 -7.11 -5.77
CA GLN A 222 19.35 -5.97 -4.86
C GLN A 222 18.41 -4.79 -5.19
N GLU A 223 17.99 -4.60 -6.45
CA GLU A 223 17.02 -3.54 -6.76
C GLU A 223 15.67 -3.74 -6.05
N ILE A 224 15.35 -4.99 -5.68
CA ILE A 224 14.12 -5.32 -4.97
C ILE A 224 14.37 -5.15 -3.47
N GLN A 225 13.49 -4.39 -2.81
CA GLN A 225 13.65 -4.02 -1.39
C GLN A 225 14.93 -3.20 -1.08
N SER A 226 15.58 -2.60 -2.08
CA SER A 226 16.63 -1.59 -1.90
C SER A 226 16.79 -0.81 -3.23
N ALA A 227 18.01 -0.50 -3.63
CA ALA A 227 18.37 0.00 -4.94
C ALA A 227 19.79 -0.44 -5.34
N VAL A 228 20.09 -0.33 -6.64
CA VAL A 228 21.45 -0.36 -7.18
C VAL A 228 21.78 1.03 -7.72
N ARG A 229 22.98 1.54 -7.45
CA ARG A 229 23.40 2.88 -7.89
C ARG A 229 24.29 2.81 -9.14
N GLU A 230 24.04 3.70 -10.09
CA GLU A 230 24.96 4.01 -11.18
C GLU A 230 25.18 5.54 -11.24
N GLY A 231 26.39 6.00 -10.91
CA GLY A 231 26.66 7.43 -10.77
C GLY A 231 25.76 8.06 -9.70
N ASP A 232 24.99 9.07 -10.08
CA ASP A 232 24.06 9.78 -9.19
C ASP A 232 22.61 9.30 -9.34
N VAL A 233 22.39 8.08 -9.84
CA VAL A 233 21.05 7.51 -10.04
C VAL A 233 20.90 6.21 -9.27
N LEU A 234 19.82 6.10 -8.49
CA LEU A 234 19.39 4.87 -7.83
C LEU A 234 18.31 4.17 -8.69
N TYR A 235 18.52 2.90 -8.99
CA TYR A 235 17.53 2.05 -9.66
C TYR A 235 16.88 1.13 -8.65
N THR A 236 15.55 1.17 -8.59
CA THR A 236 14.75 0.35 -7.67
C THR A 236 13.63 -0.35 -8.42
N THR A 237 13.41 -1.62 -8.07
CA THR A 237 12.35 -2.47 -8.63
C THR A 237 11.39 -2.84 -7.50
N LYS A 238 10.10 -2.59 -7.69
CA LYS A 238 9.09 -2.99 -6.70
C LYS A 238 9.02 -4.52 -6.61
N ILE A 239 9.00 -5.05 -5.39
CA ILE A 239 8.52 -6.40 -5.16
C ILE A 239 7.08 -6.53 -5.68
N PRO A 240 6.66 -7.65 -6.30
CA PRO A 240 5.26 -7.88 -6.65
C PRO A 240 4.32 -7.78 -5.43
N TYR A 241 3.03 -7.50 -5.67
CA TYR A 241 2.01 -7.39 -4.62
C TYR A 241 1.66 -8.74 -3.99
N ASP A 242 1.59 -9.78 -4.82
CA ASP A 242 1.47 -11.17 -4.38
C ASP A 242 2.64 -11.94 -5.01
N PRO A 243 3.82 -11.92 -4.38
CA PRO A 243 5.04 -12.43 -4.99
C PRO A 243 5.00 -13.93 -5.21
N ALA A 244 4.33 -14.71 -4.35
CA ALA A 244 4.18 -16.15 -4.56
C ALA A 244 3.35 -16.45 -5.81
N GLN A 245 2.19 -15.81 -5.97
CA GLN A 245 1.36 -15.99 -7.16
C GLN A 245 2.03 -15.40 -8.41
N TYR A 246 2.75 -14.28 -8.29
CA TYR A 246 3.51 -13.70 -9.39
C TYR A 246 4.56 -14.66 -9.97
N LEU A 247 5.30 -15.37 -9.10
CA LEU A 247 6.33 -16.31 -9.51
C LEU A 247 5.73 -17.53 -10.20
N ALA A 248 4.61 -18.06 -9.68
CA ALA A 248 3.91 -19.21 -10.24
C ALA A 248 3.12 -18.91 -11.53
N GLU A 249 2.75 -17.65 -11.77
CA GLU A 249 1.88 -17.27 -12.88
C GLU A 249 2.63 -17.12 -14.21
N THR A 250 1.98 -17.60 -15.28
CA THR A 250 2.48 -17.61 -16.67
C THR A 250 1.65 -16.72 -17.60
N ASP A 251 0.38 -16.47 -17.28
CA ASP A 251 -0.45 -15.51 -18.01
C ASP A 251 0.05 -14.08 -17.77
N PRO A 252 0.42 -13.32 -18.82
CA PRO A 252 1.04 -12.01 -18.66
C PRO A 252 0.11 -10.94 -18.07
N VAL A 253 -1.21 -11.09 -18.20
CA VAL A 253 -2.18 -10.16 -17.59
C VAL A 253 -2.29 -10.45 -16.09
N LYS A 254 -2.47 -11.71 -15.71
CA LYS A 254 -2.53 -12.11 -14.31
C LYS A 254 -1.21 -11.88 -13.58
N LYS A 255 -0.08 -12.10 -14.24
CA LYS A 255 1.23 -11.81 -13.66
C LYS A 255 1.37 -10.32 -13.33
N ARG A 256 0.92 -9.42 -14.22
CA ARG A 256 0.89 -7.97 -13.93
C ARG A 256 -0.11 -7.60 -12.84
N TYR A 257 -1.24 -8.30 -12.76
CA TYR A 257 -2.20 -8.15 -11.66
C TYR A 257 -1.55 -8.48 -10.31
N TYR A 258 -0.88 -9.63 -10.19
CA TYR A 258 -0.15 -10.04 -8.98
C TYR A 258 1.06 -9.14 -8.68
N ALA A 259 1.57 -8.39 -9.66
CA ALA A 259 2.61 -7.40 -9.43
C ALA A 259 2.10 -6.04 -8.93
N CYS A 260 0.85 -5.67 -9.25
CA CYS A 260 0.35 -4.33 -8.99
C CYS A 260 -0.13 -4.17 -7.54
N HIS A 261 0.59 -3.37 -6.75
CA HIS A 261 0.24 -3.04 -5.36
C HIS A 261 -0.98 -2.14 -5.23
N CYS A 262 -1.28 -1.35 -6.26
CA CYS A 262 -2.18 -0.22 -6.10
C CYS A 262 -3.66 -0.66 -6.19
N PRO A 263 -4.45 -0.52 -5.12
CA PRO A 263 -5.87 -0.89 -5.13
C PRO A 263 -6.67 -0.04 -6.12
N PHE A 264 -6.17 1.15 -6.48
CA PHE A 264 -6.82 2.07 -7.40
C PHE A 264 -6.85 1.60 -8.86
N VAL A 265 -5.89 0.76 -9.28
CA VAL A 265 -5.72 0.43 -10.71
C VAL A 265 -5.51 -1.04 -11.00
N ARG A 266 -5.17 -1.88 -10.01
CA ARG A 266 -4.85 -3.30 -10.25
C ARG A 266 -5.99 -4.05 -10.94
N GLU A 267 -7.24 -3.79 -10.56
CA GLU A 267 -8.40 -4.47 -11.14
C GLU A 267 -8.64 -4.04 -12.60
N ALA A 268 -8.21 -2.83 -12.99
CA ALA A 268 -8.26 -2.38 -14.38
C ALA A 268 -7.33 -3.21 -15.29
N ILE A 269 -6.20 -3.68 -14.76
CA ILE A 269 -5.28 -4.57 -15.49
C ILE A 269 -5.98 -5.89 -15.81
N LEU A 270 -6.66 -6.47 -14.82
CA LEU A 270 -7.35 -7.75 -14.98
C LEU A 270 -8.58 -7.64 -15.88
N ALA A 271 -9.36 -6.57 -15.71
CA ALA A 271 -10.56 -6.33 -16.50
C ALA A 271 -10.28 -5.79 -17.92
N GLY A 272 -9.07 -5.28 -18.17
CA GLY A 272 -8.71 -4.59 -19.41
C GLY A 272 -9.41 -3.23 -19.60
N SER A 273 -10.16 -2.77 -18.60
CA SER A 273 -10.89 -1.50 -18.60
C SER A 273 -11.23 -1.07 -17.16
N PRO A 274 -11.48 0.23 -16.91
CA PRO A 274 -11.23 1.36 -17.81
C PRO A 274 -9.72 1.59 -18.04
N ALA A 275 -9.36 2.26 -19.13
CA ALA A 275 -7.97 2.64 -19.37
C ALA A 275 -7.57 3.79 -18.42
N VAL A 276 -6.70 3.51 -17.46
CA VAL A 276 -6.13 4.50 -16.54
C VAL A 276 -4.75 4.90 -17.04
N SER A 277 -4.46 6.20 -17.05
CA SER A 277 -3.14 6.74 -17.43
C SER A 277 -2.02 6.15 -16.55
N GLU A 278 -0.90 5.77 -17.16
CA GLU A 278 0.27 5.30 -16.44
C GLU A 278 0.90 6.37 -15.55
N ASN A 279 0.60 7.65 -15.76
CA ASN A 279 1.09 8.72 -14.87
C ASN A 279 0.63 8.49 -13.42
N TRP A 280 -0.51 7.80 -13.20
CA TRP A 280 -0.93 7.38 -11.86
C TRP A 280 0.17 6.61 -11.10
N CYS A 281 0.99 5.83 -11.81
CA CYS A 281 2.06 5.05 -11.22
C CYS A 281 3.23 5.90 -10.67
N TYR A 282 3.28 7.21 -10.93
CA TYR A 282 4.16 8.10 -10.19
C TYR A 282 3.84 8.14 -8.69
N CYS A 283 2.63 7.78 -8.26
CA CYS A 283 2.34 7.53 -6.84
C CYS A 283 3.23 6.42 -6.25
N SER A 284 3.47 5.35 -7.01
CA SER A 284 4.44 4.32 -6.60
C SER A 284 5.89 4.84 -6.70
N GLY A 285 6.17 5.75 -7.63
CA GLY A 285 7.47 6.44 -7.72
C GLY A 285 7.75 7.27 -6.46
N GLY A 286 6.76 8.04 -6.00
CA GLY A 286 6.84 8.79 -4.73
C GLY A 286 7.06 7.87 -3.54
N PHE A 287 6.34 6.75 -3.47
CA PHE A 287 6.51 5.75 -2.42
C PHE A 287 7.96 5.21 -2.35
N VAL A 288 8.57 4.82 -3.48
CA VAL A 288 9.94 4.25 -3.48
C VAL A 288 11.02 5.31 -3.32
N LYS A 289 10.73 6.56 -3.72
CA LYS A 289 11.63 7.70 -3.58
C LYS A 289 11.69 8.19 -2.13
N TYR A 290 10.56 8.23 -1.44
CA TYR A 290 10.42 8.87 -0.13
C TYR A 290 11.42 8.39 0.95
N PRO A 291 11.73 7.08 1.07
CA PRO A 291 12.79 6.64 1.98
C PRO A 291 14.08 7.42 1.77
N TYR A 292 14.55 7.52 0.52
CA TYR A 292 15.77 8.23 0.13
C TYR A 292 15.72 9.74 0.40
N GLU A 293 14.55 10.37 0.25
CA GLU A 293 14.35 11.78 0.64
C GLU A 293 14.55 11.99 2.15
N VAL A 294 14.09 11.04 2.97
CA VAL A 294 14.25 11.11 4.44
C VAL A 294 15.71 10.90 4.85
N ILE A 295 16.41 9.95 4.24
CA ILE A 295 17.82 9.64 4.58
C ILE A 295 18.76 10.77 4.15
N LEU A 296 18.54 11.33 2.95
CA LEU A 296 19.34 12.43 2.40
C LEU A 296 18.88 13.81 2.87
N GLY A 297 17.72 13.91 3.51
CA GLY A 297 17.19 15.15 4.08
C GLY A 297 16.78 16.21 3.06
N ARG A 298 16.43 15.81 1.84
CA ARG A 298 16.02 16.71 0.75
C ARG A 298 15.08 16.02 -0.23
N SER A 299 14.32 16.83 -0.98
CA SER A 299 13.50 16.32 -2.08
C SER A 299 14.36 15.77 -3.22
N LEU A 300 13.89 14.71 -3.86
CA LEU A 300 14.53 14.06 -5.00
C LEU A 300 13.58 14.00 -6.20
N HIS A 301 14.15 13.79 -7.38
CA HIS A 301 13.38 13.52 -8.60
C HIS A 301 13.31 12.01 -8.84
N VAL A 302 12.16 11.53 -9.31
CA VAL A 302 11.97 10.12 -9.68
C VAL A 302 11.39 10.04 -11.09
N LYS A 303 11.93 9.12 -11.88
CA LYS A 303 11.46 8.79 -13.21
C LYS A 303 10.93 7.35 -13.22
N MET A 304 9.72 7.16 -13.73
CA MET A 304 9.17 5.84 -13.97
C MET A 304 9.80 5.23 -15.23
N LEU A 305 10.48 4.10 -15.09
CA LEU A 305 11.09 3.37 -16.20
C LEU A 305 10.13 2.32 -16.75
N GLN A 306 9.53 1.56 -15.84
CA GLN A 306 8.61 0.47 -16.16
C GLN A 306 7.38 0.52 -15.25
N SER A 307 6.23 0.14 -15.80
CA SER A 307 4.98 0.03 -15.05
C SER A 307 4.12 -1.12 -15.56
N VAL A 308 3.65 -1.94 -14.61
CA VAL A 308 2.73 -3.04 -14.92
C VAL A 308 1.39 -2.55 -15.46
N LEU A 309 0.98 -1.32 -15.11
CA LEU A 309 -0.21 -0.68 -15.68
C LEU A 309 -0.04 -0.42 -17.19
N ARG A 310 1.17 -0.04 -17.63
CA ARG A 310 1.50 0.23 -19.05
C ARG A 310 1.79 -1.03 -19.87
N GLY A 311 2.00 -2.19 -19.24
CA GLY A 311 2.33 -3.43 -19.96
C GLY A 311 3.63 -4.11 -19.54
N ASP A 312 4.45 -3.45 -18.72
CA ASP A 312 5.73 -3.99 -18.30
C ASP A 312 5.56 -5.16 -17.30
N PRO A 313 6.55 -6.07 -17.17
CA PRO A 313 6.46 -7.21 -16.24
C PRO A 313 6.65 -6.82 -14.77
N VAL A 314 7.21 -5.64 -14.49
CA VAL A 314 7.51 -5.11 -13.15
C VAL A 314 7.36 -3.58 -13.14
N CYS A 315 7.31 -2.98 -11.94
CA CYS A 315 7.45 -1.54 -11.76
C CYS A 315 8.90 -1.22 -11.38
N ARG A 316 9.57 -0.37 -12.17
CA ARG A 316 10.98 0.01 -11.97
C ARG A 316 11.13 1.52 -12.09
N PHE A 317 11.91 2.12 -11.20
CA PHE A 317 12.09 3.56 -11.08
C PHE A 317 13.56 3.94 -11.02
N ALA A 318 13.90 5.10 -11.55
CA ALA A 318 15.18 5.78 -11.38
C ALA A 318 15.00 7.00 -10.48
N ILE A 319 15.82 7.13 -9.44
CA ILE A 319 15.78 8.26 -8.50
C ILE A 319 17.10 9.01 -8.63
N ASP A 320 17.01 10.30 -8.94
CA ASP A 320 18.17 11.19 -9.05
C ASP A 320 18.59 11.66 -7.65
N ILE A 321 19.85 11.37 -7.30
CA ILE A 321 20.48 11.74 -6.03
C ILE A 321 21.65 12.72 -6.22
N ALA A 322 21.80 13.36 -7.38
CA ALA A 322 22.79 14.42 -7.57
C ALA A 322 22.52 15.57 -6.59
N GLU A 323 23.57 16.14 -5.99
CA GLU A 323 23.44 17.36 -5.19
C GLU A 323 23.03 18.54 -6.10
N ALA A 324 22.12 19.38 -5.59
CA ALA A 324 21.62 20.55 -6.32
C ALA A 324 22.60 21.73 -6.24
#